data_AF-A0A1Q2CND5-F1
#
_entry.id   AF-A0A1Q2CND5-F1
#
_cell.length_a   1.000
_cell.length_b   1.000
_cell.length_c   1.000
_cell.angle_alpha   90.00
_cell.angle_beta   90.00
_cell.angle_gamma   90.00
#
_symmetry.space_group_name_H-M   'P 1'
#
loop_
_entity.id
_entity.type
_entity.pdbx_description
1 polymer ?
#
loop_
_entity_poly.entity_id
_entity_poly.type
_entity_poly.pdbx_seq_one_letter_code
_entity_poly.pdbx_strand_id
1 'polypeptide(L)'
;MADSFDDVSPEADLASIGDASLVLLADDGFMLATVETPRARLSGSRLYSVRFHAERGGERWSGRVDAPRFATPSTLALPHGLQVRRAVLLPGIRWRPLLAPEVDLGKGRDVRPREAAAEIRRLPVSDRSSRIVDEVADEYARLLTDLTYHITNSALFDSTVATTYEFDRALLAWQDLPVAAPAGERAELAALVRLTFATARAHAELVGLDHVPAEFRGRASRAAKAASLAERATSAPEREAALDQVGRILVSLGLYYLPAPPPRALPRLP
;
A
#
# COMPACT_ATOMS: atom_id res chain seq x y z
N MET A 1 -12.66 12.07 -5.73
CA MET A 1 -11.91 10.80 -5.73
C MET A 1 -10.69 10.84 -6.66
N ALA A 2 -9.82 11.80 -6.44
CA ALA A 2 -8.38 11.56 -6.33
C ALA A 2 -7.96 12.66 -5.33
N ASP A 3 -8.37 12.47 -4.08
CA ASP A 3 -8.53 13.56 -3.09
C ASP A 3 -7.39 13.56 -2.05
N SER A 4 -6.30 12.85 -2.37
CA SER A 4 -5.11 12.79 -1.53
C SER A 4 -3.88 12.48 -2.37
N PHE A 5 -2.76 13.09 -2.02
CA PHE A 5 -1.44 12.78 -2.57
C PHE A 5 -0.61 12.03 -1.53
N ASP A 6 0.34 11.24 -2.02
CA ASP A 6 1.21 10.40 -1.20
C ASP A 6 2.19 11.27 -0.41
N ASP A 7 2.02 11.32 0.90
CA ASP A 7 3.01 11.83 1.82
C ASP A 7 4.23 10.90 1.88
N VAL A 8 5.42 11.51 1.93
CA VAL A 8 6.69 10.84 2.14
C VAL A 8 7.42 11.50 3.30
N SER A 9 8.30 10.73 3.95
CA SER A 9 9.16 11.29 5.01
C SER A 9 10.00 12.44 4.44
N PRO A 10 10.05 13.62 5.10
CA PRO A 10 11.06 14.64 4.80
C PRO A 10 12.50 14.13 4.97
N GLU A 11 12.67 13.05 5.74
CA GLU A 11 13.95 12.38 5.97
C GLU A 11 14.14 11.11 5.11
N ALA A 12 13.28 10.87 4.13
CA ALA A 12 13.49 9.75 3.21
C ALA A 12 14.72 9.97 2.34
N ASP A 13 15.55 8.94 2.18
CA ASP A 13 16.69 8.98 1.26
C ASP A 13 16.22 9.22 -0.18
N LEU A 14 16.96 10.03 -0.95
CA LEU A 14 16.69 10.24 -2.39
C LEU A 14 16.65 8.93 -3.18
N ALA A 15 17.38 7.91 -2.73
CA ALA A 15 17.34 6.58 -3.33
C ALA A 15 15.93 5.94 -3.31
N SER A 16 15.13 6.23 -2.29
CA SER A 16 13.77 5.69 -2.12
C SER A 16 12.70 6.42 -2.94
N ILE A 17 13.02 7.63 -3.42
CA ILE A 17 12.13 8.53 -4.18
C ILE A 17 12.70 8.92 -5.54
N GLY A 18 13.56 8.08 -6.12
CA GLY A 18 14.13 8.31 -7.46
C GLY A 18 13.06 8.45 -8.53
N ASP A 19 13.30 9.35 -9.49
CA ASP A 19 12.38 9.71 -10.58
C ASP A 19 11.03 10.32 -10.14
N ALA A 20 10.92 10.71 -8.87
CA ALA A 20 9.73 11.36 -8.34
C ALA A 20 9.76 12.89 -8.49
N SER A 21 8.56 13.46 -8.64
CA SER A 21 8.30 14.88 -8.40
C SER A 21 7.70 15.07 -7.02
N LEU A 22 8.07 16.16 -6.34
CA LEU A 22 7.78 16.39 -4.93
C LEU A 22 7.40 17.85 -4.71
N VAL A 23 6.52 18.09 -3.73
CA VAL A 23 6.44 19.38 -3.02
C VAL A 23 6.86 19.20 -1.58
N LEU A 24 7.75 20.07 -1.11
CA LEU A 24 8.23 20.16 0.25
C LEU A 24 7.62 21.41 0.86
N LEU A 25 6.81 21.25 1.90
CA LEU A 25 6.08 22.32 2.53
C LEU A 25 6.77 22.69 3.85
N ALA A 26 7.15 23.95 3.98
CA ALA A 26 7.57 24.58 5.23
C ALA A 26 6.48 25.52 5.73
N ASP A 27 6.62 26.06 6.93
CA ASP A 27 5.65 26.99 7.52
C ASP A 27 5.56 28.30 6.70
N ASP A 28 6.70 28.86 6.28
CA ASP A 28 6.83 30.15 5.60
C ASP A 28 7.23 30.06 4.11
N GLY A 29 7.18 28.86 3.54
CA GLY A 29 7.58 28.62 2.15
C GLY A 29 7.35 27.20 1.65
N PHE A 30 7.85 26.92 0.45
CA PHE A 30 7.80 25.60 -0.16
C PHE A 30 8.95 25.39 -1.15
N MET A 31 9.22 24.14 -1.49
CA MET A 31 10.09 23.76 -2.59
C MET A 31 9.41 22.69 -3.46
N LEU A 32 9.39 22.91 -4.76
CA LEU A 32 9.11 21.88 -5.75
C LEU A 32 10.44 21.23 -6.16
N ALA A 33 10.47 19.91 -6.29
CA ALA A 33 11.66 19.18 -6.71
C ALA A 33 11.30 18.02 -7.63
N THR A 34 12.13 17.77 -8.65
CA THR A 34 12.13 16.51 -9.41
C THR A 34 13.48 15.86 -9.23
N VAL A 35 13.48 14.64 -8.68
CA VAL A 35 14.68 13.83 -8.43
C VAL A 35 14.92 12.98 -9.66
N GLU A 36 15.93 13.28 -10.46
CA GLU A 36 16.29 12.49 -11.64
C GLU A 36 17.31 11.41 -11.22
N THR A 37 17.04 10.15 -11.60
CA THR A 37 17.95 9.03 -11.32
C THR A 37 19.38 9.27 -11.82
N PRO A 38 20.37 8.60 -11.21
CA PRO A 38 21.77 8.89 -11.45
C PRO A 38 22.16 8.69 -12.92
N ARG A 39 22.69 9.74 -13.56
CA ARG A 39 23.50 9.56 -14.78
C ARG A 39 24.84 8.99 -14.35
N ALA A 40 25.24 7.84 -14.91
CA ALA A 40 26.55 7.26 -14.65
C ALA A 40 27.66 8.29 -14.91
N ARG A 41 28.44 8.65 -13.88
CA ARG A 41 29.72 9.36 -14.04
C ARG A 41 30.87 8.37 -13.91
N LEU A 42 31.92 8.61 -14.69
CA LEU A 42 33.17 7.84 -14.78
C LEU A 42 33.98 7.70 -13.47
N SER A 43 33.49 8.24 -12.36
CA SER A 43 34.20 8.36 -11.08
C SER A 43 33.30 7.91 -9.92
N GLY A 44 32.99 6.61 -9.85
CA GLY A 44 32.63 5.86 -8.63
C GLY A 44 31.33 6.20 -7.85
N SER A 45 30.93 7.47 -7.73
CA SER A 45 29.77 7.91 -6.96
C SER A 45 28.58 8.25 -7.86
N ARG A 46 27.48 7.50 -7.70
CA ARG A 46 26.19 7.79 -8.32
C ARG A 46 25.54 8.97 -7.59
N LEU A 47 25.49 10.14 -8.23
CA LEU A 47 24.79 11.32 -7.74
C LEU A 47 23.41 11.44 -8.41
N TYR A 48 22.42 11.88 -7.64
CA TYR A 48 21.10 12.24 -8.15
C TYR A 48 21.12 13.69 -8.63
N SER A 49 20.47 13.97 -9.76
CA SER A 49 20.29 15.33 -10.28
C SER A 49 18.93 15.82 -9.82
N VAL A 50 18.88 16.83 -8.96
CA VAL A 50 17.63 17.39 -8.45
C VAL A 50 17.39 18.74 -9.09
N ARG A 51 16.32 18.85 -9.88
CA ARG A 51 15.83 20.14 -10.37
C ARG A 51 14.84 20.68 -9.36
N PHE A 52 14.95 21.96 -9.00
CA PHE A 52 14.11 22.54 -7.95
C PHE A 52 13.61 23.96 -8.28
N HIS A 53 12.52 24.33 -7.64
CA HIS A 53 12.01 25.70 -7.52
C HIS A 53 11.55 25.90 -6.07
N ALA A 54 12.14 26.86 -5.36
CA ALA A 54 11.82 27.16 -3.97
C ALA A 54 11.34 28.60 -3.82
N GLU A 55 10.39 28.82 -2.93
CA GLU A 55 9.89 30.15 -2.57
C GLU A 55 9.73 30.27 -1.06
N ARG A 56 10.24 31.36 -0.48
CA ARG A 56 10.15 31.67 0.95
C ARG A 56 10.14 33.17 1.15
N GLY A 57 9.19 33.71 1.92
CA GLY A 57 9.17 35.15 2.25
C GLY A 57 9.14 36.11 1.05
N GLY A 58 8.74 35.65 -0.15
CA GLY A 58 8.78 36.44 -1.39
C GLY A 58 10.05 36.25 -2.23
N GLU A 59 11.09 35.65 -1.67
CA GLU A 59 12.30 35.26 -2.39
C GLU A 59 12.07 33.97 -3.17
N ARG A 60 12.73 33.84 -4.32
CA ARG A 60 12.59 32.72 -5.25
C ARG A 60 13.94 32.19 -5.69
N TRP A 61 14.09 30.87 -5.64
CA TRP A 61 15.25 30.16 -6.16
C TRP A 61 14.79 29.10 -7.16
N SER A 62 15.59 28.88 -8.19
CA SER A 62 15.37 27.77 -9.12
C SER A 62 16.70 27.32 -9.67
N GLY A 63 16.86 26.03 -9.88
CA GLY A 63 18.13 25.51 -10.35
C GLY A 63 18.16 23.99 -10.39
N ARG A 64 19.38 23.48 -10.47
CA ARG A 64 19.69 22.07 -10.39
C ARG A 64 20.86 21.87 -9.44
N VAL A 65 20.77 20.84 -8.60
CA VAL A 65 21.82 20.45 -7.66
C VAL A 65 22.10 18.96 -7.79
N ASP A 66 23.37 18.57 -7.78
CA ASP A 66 23.76 17.17 -7.67
C ASP A 66 23.81 16.81 -6.18
N ALA A 67 23.12 15.73 -5.79
CA ALA A 67 23.01 15.29 -4.40
C ALA A 67 23.41 13.81 -4.25
N PRO A 68 24.03 13.42 -3.12
CA PRO A 68 24.30 12.02 -2.83
C PRO A 68 23.00 11.24 -2.61
N ARG A 69 23.06 9.91 -2.76
CA ARG A 69 21.89 9.02 -2.62
C ARG A 69 21.18 9.07 -1.26
N PHE A 70 21.92 9.45 -0.21
CA PHE A 70 21.47 9.56 1.18
C PHE A 70 21.05 10.98 1.55
N ALA A 71 21.05 11.91 0.60
CA ALA A 71 20.42 13.20 0.84
C ALA A 71 18.92 12.98 1.09
N THR A 72 18.32 13.85 1.89
CA THR A 72 16.88 13.83 2.19
C THR A 72 16.21 15.10 1.66
N PRO A 73 14.89 15.09 1.43
CA PRO A 73 14.12 16.29 1.14
C PRO A 73 14.43 17.46 2.09
N SER A 74 14.56 17.21 3.39
CA SER A 74 14.95 18.23 4.37
C SER A 74 16.33 18.81 4.07
N THR A 75 17.33 17.97 3.79
CA THR A 75 18.69 18.47 3.46
C THR A 75 18.73 19.26 2.14
N LEU A 76 17.87 18.95 1.18
CA LEU A 76 17.75 19.71 -0.08
C LEU A 76 17.16 21.10 0.12
N ALA A 77 16.20 21.23 1.05
CA ALA A 77 15.49 22.48 1.31
C ALA A 77 16.29 23.41 2.26
N LEU A 78 17.19 22.85 3.06
CA LEU A 78 17.97 23.55 4.07
C LEU A 78 18.78 24.77 3.54
N PRO A 79 19.48 24.71 2.38
CA PRO A 79 20.19 25.87 1.82
C PRO A 79 19.28 27.07 1.49
N HIS A 80 17.97 26.85 1.37
CA HIS A 80 16.97 27.89 1.14
C HIS A 80 16.25 28.29 2.44
N GLY A 81 16.74 27.82 3.58
CA GLY A 81 16.20 28.07 4.91
C GLY A 81 14.81 27.48 5.15
N LEU A 82 14.39 26.52 4.35
CA LEU A 82 13.09 25.86 4.48
C LEU A 82 13.19 24.70 5.48
N GLN A 83 12.45 24.80 6.59
CA GLN A 83 12.25 23.68 7.51
C GLN A 83 11.05 22.86 7.05
N VAL A 84 11.32 21.73 6.37
CA VAL A 84 10.27 20.90 5.78
C VAL A 84 9.43 20.26 6.89
N ARG A 85 8.13 20.54 6.86
CA ARG A 85 7.12 19.93 7.75
C ARG A 85 6.42 18.75 7.10
N ARG A 86 6.28 18.80 5.77
CA ARG A 86 5.55 17.80 4.99
C ARG A 86 6.17 17.69 3.61
N ALA A 87 6.38 16.46 3.13
CA ALA A 87 6.85 16.20 1.79
C ALA A 87 5.83 15.31 1.07
N VAL A 88 5.45 15.67 -0.15
CA VAL A 88 4.34 15.04 -0.86
C VAL A 88 4.75 14.76 -2.30
N LEU A 89 4.47 13.55 -2.78
CA LEU A 89 4.70 13.16 -4.18
C LEU A 89 3.67 13.81 -5.10
N LEU A 90 4.15 14.30 -6.23
CA LEU A 90 3.36 14.93 -7.28
C LEU A 90 3.31 14.03 -8.52
N PRO A 91 2.17 13.99 -9.23
CA PRO A 91 2.06 13.33 -10.53
C PRO A 91 3.12 13.81 -11.53
N GLY A 92 3.45 15.10 -11.51
CA GLY A 92 4.53 15.64 -12.32
C GLY A 92 4.72 17.15 -12.14
N ILE A 93 5.90 17.62 -12.53
CA ILE A 93 6.23 19.05 -12.64
C ILE A 93 6.71 19.33 -14.07
N ARG A 94 6.05 20.28 -14.73
CA ARG A 94 6.47 20.78 -16.03
C ARG A 94 7.42 21.95 -15.84
N TRP A 95 8.70 21.65 -15.98
CA TRP A 95 9.78 22.63 -15.91
C TRP A 95 9.86 23.42 -17.21
N ARG A 96 9.62 24.73 -17.13
CA ARG A 96 9.73 25.65 -18.26
C ARG A 96 11.03 26.45 -18.18
N PRO A 97 11.82 26.56 -19.26
CA PRO A 97 12.97 27.45 -19.29
C PRO A 97 12.54 28.90 -19.03
N LEU A 98 13.25 29.59 -18.12
CA LEU A 98 13.06 31.03 -17.83
C LEU A 98 11.70 31.42 -17.23
N LEU A 99 10.83 30.45 -16.91
CA LEU A 99 9.51 30.68 -16.32
C LEU A 99 9.34 29.86 -15.05
N ALA A 100 8.36 30.24 -14.22
CA ALA A 100 7.95 29.40 -13.11
C ALA A 100 7.44 28.05 -13.63
N PRO A 101 7.75 26.93 -12.95
CA PRO A 101 7.24 25.63 -13.34
C PRO A 101 5.72 25.56 -13.16
N GLU A 102 5.10 24.63 -13.87
CA GLU A 102 3.69 24.27 -13.70
C GLU A 102 3.60 22.92 -13.02
N VAL A 103 2.70 22.78 -12.06
CA VAL A 103 2.49 21.55 -11.29
C VAL A 103 1.23 20.86 -11.78
N ASP A 104 1.35 19.59 -12.15
CA ASP A 104 0.21 18.74 -12.47
C ASP A 104 -0.35 18.16 -11.17
N LEU A 105 -1.54 18.60 -10.77
CA LEU A 105 -2.27 18.04 -9.62
C LEU A 105 -3.22 16.90 -10.02
N GLY A 106 -3.12 16.41 -11.26
CA GLY A 106 -4.00 15.41 -11.85
C GLY A 106 -5.19 16.04 -12.58
N LYS A 107 -5.92 15.19 -13.34
CA LYS A 107 -7.12 15.56 -14.12
C LYS A 107 -6.88 16.66 -15.17
N GLY A 108 -5.65 16.80 -15.65
CA GLY A 108 -5.29 17.78 -16.69
C GLY A 108 -5.26 19.23 -16.22
N ARG A 109 -5.15 19.48 -14.91
CA ARG A 109 -5.02 20.83 -14.34
C ARG A 109 -3.57 21.11 -13.96
N ASP A 110 -2.95 21.98 -14.74
CA ASP A 110 -1.65 22.56 -14.42
C ASP A 110 -1.84 23.86 -13.63
N VAL A 111 -1.26 23.92 -12.44
CA VAL A 111 -1.36 25.10 -11.56
C VAL A 111 0.01 25.70 -11.26
N ARG A 112 0.01 26.94 -10.77
CA ARG A 112 1.26 27.63 -10.39
C ARG A 112 1.83 27.05 -9.09
N PRO A 113 3.15 27.19 -8.85
CA PRO A 113 3.81 26.57 -7.69
C PRO A 113 3.18 26.95 -6.34
N ARG A 114 2.88 28.24 -6.13
CA ARG A 114 2.26 28.74 -4.90
C ARG A 114 0.83 28.23 -4.72
N GLU A 115 0.08 28.09 -5.81
CA GLU A 115 -1.28 27.54 -5.79
C GLU A 115 -1.25 26.04 -5.46
N ALA A 116 -0.36 25.28 -6.10
CA ALA A 116 -0.13 23.87 -5.78
C ALA A 116 0.21 23.65 -4.31
N ALA A 117 1.18 24.43 -3.79
CA ALA A 117 1.57 24.34 -2.38
C ALA A 117 0.41 24.68 -1.43
N ALA A 118 -0.39 25.70 -1.76
CA ALA A 118 -1.56 26.09 -0.96
C ALA A 118 -2.67 25.04 -0.99
N GLU A 119 -2.92 24.40 -2.13
CA GLU A 119 -3.91 23.33 -2.28
C GLU A 119 -3.47 22.09 -1.49
N ILE A 120 -2.22 21.64 -1.68
CA ILE A 120 -1.68 20.45 -1.00
C ILE A 120 -1.62 20.63 0.52
N ARG A 121 -1.30 21.84 1.00
CA ARG A 121 -1.35 22.16 2.45
C ARG A 121 -2.73 21.90 3.08
N ARG A 122 -3.81 22.04 2.31
CA ARG A 122 -5.19 21.84 2.79
C ARG A 122 -5.67 20.41 2.65
N LEU A 123 -5.03 19.62 1.80
CA LEU A 123 -5.41 18.22 1.60
C LEU A 123 -5.06 17.40 2.84
N PRO A 124 -5.88 16.40 3.19
CA PRO A 124 -5.57 15.48 4.26
C PRO A 124 -4.21 14.81 4.01
N VAL A 125 -3.53 14.46 5.10
CA VAL A 125 -2.30 13.66 5.05
C VAL A 125 -2.69 12.25 4.61
N SER A 126 -2.09 11.77 3.53
CA SER A 126 -2.29 10.41 3.04
C SER A 126 -0.94 9.73 3.00
N ASP A 127 -0.68 8.90 4.01
CA ASP A 127 0.56 8.15 4.09
C ASP A 127 0.52 7.00 3.09
N ARG A 128 1.50 6.98 2.18
CA ARG A 128 1.69 5.86 1.25
C ARG A 128 1.83 4.52 1.98
N SER A 129 2.43 4.54 3.16
CA SER A 129 2.58 3.35 4.00
C SER A 129 1.23 2.79 4.42
N SER A 130 0.29 3.66 4.85
CA SER A 130 -1.08 3.26 5.18
C SER A 130 -1.80 2.66 3.99
N ARG A 131 -1.75 3.29 2.81
CA ARG A 131 -2.42 2.74 1.61
C ARG A 131 -1.89 1.36 1.21
N ILE A 132 -0.58 1.12 1.33
CA ILE A 132 -0.01 -0.21 1.08
C ILE A 132 -0.61 -1.25 2.03
N VAL A 133 -0.76 -0.91 3.31
CA VAL A 133 -1.34 -1.83 4.30
C VAL A 133 -2.84 -2.00 4.09
N ASP A 134 -3.56 -0.93 3.75
CA ASP A 134 -4.98 -0.98 3.41
C ASP A 134 -5.23 -1.88 2.19
N GLU A 135 -4.40 -1.79 1.14
CA GLU A 135 -4.46 -2.67 -0.03
C GLU A 135 -4.25 -4.15 0.35
N VAL A 136 -3.31 -4.44 1.26
CA VAL A 136 -3.08 -5.80 1.77
C VAL A 136 -4.26 -6.28 2.61
N ALA A 137 -4.82 -5.42 3.46
CA ALA A 137 -5.97 -5.74 4.29
C ALA A 137 -7.23 -6.02 3.45
N ASP A 138 -7.49 -5.20 2.44
CA ASP A 138 -8.60 -5.37 1.49
C ASP A 138 -8.46 -6.69 0.72
N GLU A 139 -7.26 -7.00 0.23
CA GLU A 139 -6.99 -8.26 -0.44
C GLU A 139 -7.15 -9.46 0.50
N TYR A 140 -6.62 -9.39 1.72
CA TYR A 140 -6.76 -10.45 2.71
C TYR A 140 -8.23 -10.68 3.09
N ALA A 141 -9.01 -9.61 3.31
CA ALA A 141 -10.44 -9.68 3.59
C ALA A 141 -11.22 -10.30 2.41
N ARG A 142 -10.85 -9.97 1.17
CA ARG A 142 -11.42 -10.59 -0.03
C ARG A 142 -11.14 -12.09 -0.07
N LEU A 143 -9.91 -12.53 0.20
CA LEU A 143 -9.54 -13.96 0.23
C LEU A 143 -10.22 -14.71 1.39
N LEU A 144 -10.44 -14.05 2.53
CA LEU A 144 -11.14 -14.62 3.68
C LEU A 144 -12.62 -14.94 3.35
N THR A 145 -13.24 -14.13 2.49
CA THR A 145 -14.66 -14.27 2.08
C THR A 145 -14.85 -15.15 0.83
N ASP A 146 -13.82 -15.34 0.02
CA ASP A 146 -13.78 -16.34 -1.05
C ASP A 146 -13.70 -17.75 -0.45
N LEU A 147 -14.86 -18.39 -0.29
CA LEU A 147 -14.95 -19.73 0.32
C LEU A 147 -14.13 -20.77 -0.43
N THR A 148 -14.08 -20.70 -1.77
CA THR A 148 -13.30 -21.64 -2.57
C THR A 148 -11.81 -21.48 -2.26
N TYR A 149 -11.31 -20.25 -2.26
CA TYR A 149 -9.92 -19.94 -1.93
C TYR A 149 -9.57 -20.30 -0.47
N HIS A 150 -10.42 -19.91 0.49
CA HIS A 150 -10.18 -20.15 1.91
C HIS A 150 -10.10 -21.65 2.23
N ILE A 151 -10.95 -22.48 1.63
CA ILE A 151 -10.87 -23.94 1.80
C ILE A 151 -9.62 -24.52 1.15
N THR A 152 -9.28 -24.08 -0.07
CA THR A 152 -8.17 -24.66 -0.85
C THR A 152 -6.79 -24.23 -0.36
N ASN A 153 -6.66 -23.01 0.17
CA ASN A 153 -5.39 -22.42 0.61
C ASN A 153 -5.44 -22.07 2.10
N SER A 154 -6.02 -22.98 2.91
CA SER A 154 -6.33 -22.76 4.33
C SER A 154 -5.13 -22.42 5.22
N ALA A 155 -3.91 -22.76 4.80
CA ALA A 155 -2.68 -22.39 5.50
C ALA A 155 -2.50 -20.86 5.66
N LEU A 156 -3.07 -20.04 4.76
CA LEU A 156 -3.02 -18.57 4.87
C LEU A 156 -3.81 -18.03 6.07
N PHE A 157 -4.74 -18.83 6.61
CA PHE A 157 -5.66 -18.43 7.68
C PHE A 157 -5.39 -19.19 8.99
N ASP A 158 -4.28 -19.94 9.02
CA ASP A 158 -3.85 -20.71 10.17
C ASP A 158 -2.60 -20.06 10.79
N SER A 159 -2.79 -19.42 11.95
CA SER A 159 -1.71 -18.76 12.68
C SER A 159 -0.67 -19.72 13.27
N THR A 160 -0.88 -21.03 13.16
CA THR A 160 0.17 -22.03 13.51
C THR A 160 1.18 -22.24 12.38
N VAL A 161 0.86 -21.79 11.16
CA VAL A 161 1.78 -21.82 10.01
C VAL A 161 2.78 -20.67 10.15
N ALA A 162 4.07 -20.98 10.11
CA ALA A 162 5.14 -20.01 10.38
C ALA A 162 5.05 -18.74 9.50
N THR A 163 4.78 -18.88 8.19
CA THR A 163 4.68 -17.72 7.30
C THR A 163 3.46 -16.85 7.60
N THR A 164 2.34 -17.46 7.99
CA THR A 164 1.11 -16.76 8.39
C THR A 164 1.30 -16.06 9.73
N TYR A 165 1.95 -16.73 10.68
CA TYR A 165 2.33 -16.14 11.96
C TYR A 165 3.20 -14.89 11.80
N GLU A 166 4.19 -14.91 10.89
CA GLU A 166 5.01 -13.73 10.61
C GLU A 166 4.20 -12.58 9.98
N PHE A 167 3.21 -12.91 9.13
CA PHE A 167 2.28 -11.92 8.60
C PHE A 167 1.39 -11.32 9.71
N ASP A 168 0.80 -12.13 10.57
CA ASP A 168 -0.02 -11.68 11.70
C ASP A 168 0.79 -10.77 12.64
N ARG A 169 2.06 -11.10 12.90
CA ARG A 169 2.97 -10.26 13.69
C ARG A 169 3.27 -8.93 13.02
N ALA A 170 3.50 -8.92 11.71
CA ALA A 170 3.73 -7.66 10.98
C ALA A 170 2.49 -6.76 11.02
N LEU A 171 1.28 -7.33 10.88
CA LEU A 171 0.02 -6.60 11.02
C LEU A 171 -0.16 -6.03 12.43
N LEU A 172 0.10 -6.83 13.47
CA LEU A 172 0.00 -6.36 14.86
C LEU A 172 0.98 -5.21 15.12
N ALA A 173 2.23 -5.35 14.68
CA ALA A 173 3.22 -4.30 14.81
C ALA A 173 2.77 -3.00 14.09
N TRP A 174 2.13 -3.10 12.93
CA TRP A 174 1.57 -1.95 12.22
C TRP A 174 0.43 -1.29 13.01
N GLN A 175 -0.47 -2.08 13.60
CA GLN A 175 -1.58 -1.57 14.41
C GLN A 175 -1.11 -0.88 15.69
N ASP A 176 -0.03 -1.38 16.29
CA ASP A 176 0.59 -0.81 17.49
C ASP A 176 1.46 0.42 17.19
N LEU A 177 1.71 0.73 15.91
CA LEU A 177 2.56 1.84 15.51
C LEU A 177 1.89 3.19 15.87
N PRO A 178 2.56 4.07 16.64
CA PRO A 178 1.98 5.36 16.99
C PRO A 178 1.72 6.22 15.74
N VAL A 179 0.62 6.97 15.74
CA VAL A 179 0.31 7.94 14.67
C VAL A 179 1.44 8.96 14.47
N ALA A 180 2.23 9.23 15.50
CA ALA A 180 3.38 10.13 15.45
C ALA A 180 4.70 9.48 14.97
N ALA A 181 4.71 8.18 14.62
CA ALA A 181 5.93 7.48 14.22
C ALA A 181 6.65 8.16 13.04
N PRO A 182 7.98 8.10 12.95
CA PRO A 182 8.70 8.59 11.78
C PRO A 182 8.22 7.90 10.49
N ALA A 183 8.10 8.65 9.41
CA ALA A 183 7.61 8.10 8.14
C ALA A 183 8.54 7.04 7.52
N GLY A 184 9.84 7.04 7.87
CA GLY A 184 10.75 5.94 7.52
C GLY A 184 10.36 4.61 8.19
N GLU A 185 10.08 4.65 9.49
CA GLU A 185 9.64 3.48 10.26
C GLU A 185 8.28 2.95 9.76
N ARG A 186 7.34 3.85 9.44
CA ARG A 186 6.08 3.46 8.78
C ARG A 186 6.34 2.78 7.44
N ALA A 187 7.21 3.34 6.60
CA ALA A 187 7.50 2.78 5.28
C ALA A 187 8.14 1.40 5.37
N GLU A 188 9.07 1.19 6.30
CA GLU A 188 9.69 -0.11 6.57
C GLU A 188 8.65 -1.14 7.01
N LEU A 189 7.77 -0.77 7.94
CA LEU A 189 6.76 -1.69 8.47
C LEU A 189 5.67 -2.02 7.44
N ALA A 190 5.23 -1.04 6.64
CA ALA A 190 4.31 -1.30 5.53
C ALA A 190 4.94 -2.22 4.46
N ALA A 191 6.23 -2.04 4.16
CA ALA A 191 6.95 -2.94 3.27
C ALA A 191 7.04 -4.36 3.83
N LEU A 192 7.27 -4.49 5.14
CA LEU A 192 7.30 -5.78 5.84
C LEU A 192 5.94 -6.48 5.76
N VAL A 193 4.84 -5.79 6.12
CA VAL A 193 3.46 -6.32 6.03
C VAL A 193 3.17 -6.88 4.64
N ARG A 194 3.50 -6.12 3.59
CA ARG A 194 3.29 -6.55 2.20
C ARG A 194 4.13 -7.78 1.85
N LEU A 195 5.39 -7.81 2.27
CA LEU A 195 6.30 -8.93 2.00
C LEU A 195 5.84 -10.21 2.71
N THR A 196 5.50 -10.13 4.00
CA THR A 196 5.05 -11.29 4.78
C THR A 196 3.71 -11.80 4.27
N PHE A 197 2.79 -10.92 3.88
CA PHE A 197 1.54 -11.32 3.23
C PHE A 197 1.78 -12.10 1.93
N ALA A 198 2.59 -11.54 1.02
CA ALA A 198 2.90 -12.20 -0.25
C ALA A 198 3.58 -13.57 -0.03
N THR A 199 4.45 -13.66 0.97
CA THR A 199 5.15 -14.90 1.33
C THR A 199 4.19 -15.94 1.92
N ALA A 200 3.33 -15.55 2.86
CA ALA A 200 2.33 -16.43 3.45
C ALA A 200 1.35 -16.94 2.40
N ARG A 201 0.89 -16.06 1.51
CA ARG A 201 0.01 -16.40 0.40
C ARG A 201 0.67 -17.40 -0.55
N ALA A 202 1.89 -17.13 -0.99
CA ALA A 202 2.61 -18.02 -1.90
C ALA A 202 2.85 -19.40 -1.26
N HIS A 203 3.14 -19.45 0.04
CA HIS A 203 3.25 -20.70 0.79
C HIS A 203 1.92 -21.46 0.84
N ALA A 204 0.82 -20.76 1.14
CA ALA A 204 -0.51 -21.36 1.20
C ALA A 204 -0.97 -21.89 -0.16
N GLU A 205 -0.68 -21.19 -1.25
CA GLU A 205 -0.97 -21.63 -2.62
C GLU A 205 -0.09 -22.82 -3.04
N LEU A 206 1.16 -22.88 -2.58
CA LEU A 206 2.05 -24.00 -2.83
C LEU A 206 1.59 -25.28 -2.11
N VAL A 207 1.20 -25.16 -0.84
CA VAL A 207 0.75 -26.30 -0.03
C VAL A 207 -0.68 -26.70 -0.40
N GLY A 208 -1.55 -25.73 -0.68
CA GLY A 208 -2.95 -25.96 -1.03
C GLY A 208 -3.66 -26.88 -0.03
N LEU A 209 -4.38 -27.88 -0.56
CA LEU A 209 -5.14 -28.83 0.25
C LEU A 209 -4.25 -29.79 1.07
N ASP A 210 -2.93 -29.83 0.86
CA ASP A 210 -2.06 -30.70 1.65
C ASP A 210 -1.87 -30.22 3.10
N HIS A 211 -2.22 -28.95 3.40
CA HIS A 211 -2.29 -28.42 4.77
C HIS A 211 -3.39 -29.12 5.59
N VAL A 212 -4.47 -29.53 4.92
CA VAL A 212 -5.57 -30.24 5.56
C VAL A 212 -5.10 -31.67 5.91
N PRO A 213 -5.43 -32.21 7.11
CA PRO A 213 -5.13 -33.59 7.46
C PRO A 213 -5.61 -34.58 6.39
N ALA A 214 -4.79 -35.59 6.10
CA ALA A 214 -4.98 -36.50 4.96
C ALA A 214 -6.38 -37.15 4.92
N GLU A 215 -6.91 -37.53 6.08
CA GLU A 215 -8.24 -38.11 6.30
C GLU A 215 -9.41 -37.15 5.96
N PHE A 216 -9.12 -35.85 5.86
CA PHE A 216 -10.08 -34.78 5.61
C PHE A 216 -9.94 -34.16 4.22
N ARG A 217 -8.81 -34.32 3.53
CA ARG A 217 -8.55 -33.71 2.20
C ARG A 217 -9.65 -33.98 1.17
N GLY A 218 -10.12 -35.22 1.10
CA GLY A 218 -11.21 -35.58 0.18
C GLY A 218 -12.53 -34.87 0.49
N ARG A 219 -12.82 -34.61 1.76
CA ARG A 219 -13.99 -33.83 2.19
C ARG A 219 -13.78 -32.33 1.93
N ALA A 220 -12.62 -31.79 2.26
CA ALA A 220 -12.27 -30.40 1.97
C ALA A 220 -12.34 -30.08 0.47
N SER A 221 -11.82 -30.96 -0.39
CA SER A 221 -11.93 -30.84 -1.85
C SER A 221 -13.38 -30.78 -2.33
N ARG A 222 -14.27 -31.61 -1.76
CA ARG A 222 -15.70 -31.56 -2.06
C ARG A 222 -16.36 -30.26 -1.59
N ALA A 223 -15.96 -29.73 -0.42
CA ALA A 223 -16.44 -28.45 0.06
C ALA A 223 -16.02 -27.31 -0.87
N ALA A 224 -14.74 -27.26 -1.28
CA ALA A 224 -14.26 -26.28 -2.25
C ALA A 224 -15.01 -26.37 -3.59
N LYS A 225 -15.29 -27.58 -4.07
CA LYS A 225 -16.06 -27.78 -5.30
C LYS A 225 -17.50 -27.29 -5.16
N ALA A 226 -18.15 -27.53 -4.02
CA ALA A 226 -19.49 -27.02 -3.73
C ALA A 226 -19.50 -25.49 -3.59
N ALA A 227 -18.48 -24.89 -2.99
CA ALA A 227 -18.32 -23.43 -2.92
C ALA A 227 -18.21 -22.81 -4.33
N SER A 228 -17.38 -23.39 -5.19
CA SER A 228 -17.26 -22.95 -6.59
C SER A 228 -18.56 -23.10 -7.38
N LEU A 229 -19.38 -24.12 -7.08
CA LEU A 229 -20.72 -24.26 -7.66
C LEU A 229 -21.66 -23.15 -7.17
N ALA A 230 -21.61 -22.80 -5.88
CA ALA A 230 -22.42 -21.72 -5.33
C ALA A 230 -22.11 -20.36 -5.97
N GLU A 231 -20.82 -20.09 -6.24
CA GLU A 231 -20.38 -18.86 -6.93
C GLU A 231 -20.88 -18.77 -8.38
N ARG A 232 -20.96 -19.91 -9.07
CA ARG A 232 -21.37 -20.00 -10.47
C ARG A 232 -22.87 -20.23 -10.67
N ALA A 233 -23.60 -20.47 -9.58
CA ALA A 233 -25.02 -20.76 -9.62
C ALA A 233 -25.80 -19.60 -10.26
N THR A 234 -26.68 -19.94 -11.19
CA THR A 234 -27.48 -18.94 -11.93
C THR A 234 -28.82 -18.65 -11.25
N SER A 235 -29.17 -19.43 -10.22
CA SER A 235 -30.40 -19.28 -9.45
C SER A 235 -30.13 -19.24 -7.95
N ALA A 236 -30.96 -18.50 -7.22
CA ALA A 236 -30.85 -18.41 -5.76
C ALA A 236 -31.01 -19.78 -5.06
N PRO A 237 -31.94 -20.68 -5.45
CA PRO A 237 -32.08 -21.99 -4.82
C PRO A 237 -30.86 -22.90 -5.03
N GLU A 238 -30.26 -22.88 -6.23
CA GLU A 238 -29.05 -23.65 -6.54
C GLU A 238 -27.87 -23.19 -5.67
N ARG A 239 -27.69 -21.86 -5.56
CA ARG A 239 -26.67 -21.26 -4.70
C ARG A 239 -26.88 -21.66 -3.23
N GLU A 240 -28.10 -21.58 -2.74
CA GLU A 240 -28.43 -21.90 -1.35
C GLU A 240 -28.18 -23.38 -1.03
N ALA A 241 -28.59 -24.29 -1.92
CA ALA A 241 -28.33 -25.72 -1.76
C ALA A 241 -26.83 -26.06 -1.76
N ALA A 242 -26.05 -25.40 -2.62
CA ALA A 242 -24.60 -25.54 -2.66
C ALA A 242 -23.94 -25.02 -1.37
N LEU A 243 -24.36 -23.85 -0.86
CA LEU A 243 -23.85 -23.29 0.40
C LEU A 243 -24.23 -24.14 1.63
N ASP A 244 -25.44 -24.71 1.68
CA ASP A 244 -25.85 -25.64 2.74
C ASP A 244 -24.97 -26.91 2.71
N GLN A 245 -24.64 -27.41 1.52
CA GLN A 245 -23.70 -28.53 1.37
C GLN A 245 -22.28 -28.18 1.83
N VAL A 246 -21.78 -26.98 1.51
CA VAL A 246 -20.49 -26.49 2.02
C VAL A 246 -20.52 -26.48 3.55
N GLY A 247 -21.52 -25.83 4.15
CA GLY A 247 -21.66 -25.74 5.60
C GLY A 247 -21.70 -27.11 6.29
N ARG A 248 -22.48 -28.06 5.76
CA ARG A 248 -22.53 -29.43 6.29
C ARG A 248 -21.17 -30.13 6.26
N ILE A 249 -20.40 -29.97 5.18
CA ILE A 249 -19.06 -30.57 5.09
C ILE A 249 -18.11 -29.89 6.08
N LEU A 250 -18.07 -28.56 6.14
CA LEU A 250 -17.16 -27.81 7.02
C LEU A 250 -17.40 -28.12 8.50
N VAL A 251 -18.68 -28.18 8.92
CA VAL A 251 -19.04 -28.62 10.29
C VAL A 251 -18.49 -30.02 10.59
N SER A 252 -18.54 -30.94 9.62
CA SER A 252 -18.01 -32.30 9.79
C SER A 252 -16.48 -32.37 9.84
N LEU A 253 -15.78 -31.32 9.37
CA LEU A 253 -14.33 -31.23 9.44
C LEU A 253 -13.88 -30.68 10.80
N GLY A 254 -14.57 -29.67 11.33
CA GLY A 254 -14.29 -29.11 12.66
C GLY A 254 -12.91 -28.46 12.79
N LEU A 255 -12.32 -28.00 11.68
CA LEU A 255 -10.99 -27.37 11.65
C LEU A 255 -11.14 -25.86 11.86
N TYR A 256 -10.43 -25.29 12.83
CA TYR A 256 -10.62 -23.89 13.26
C TYR A 256 -10.19 -22.85 12.21
N TYR A 257 -9.25 -23.21 11.34
CA TYR A 257 -8.72 -22.35 10.28
C TYR A 257 -9.53 -22.44 8.97
N LEU A 258 -10.59 -23.24 8.94
CA LEU A 258 -11.52 -23.27 7.81
C LEU A 258 -12.63 -22.24 8.01
N PRO A 259 -13.26 -21.75 6.92
CA PRO A 259 -14.30 -20.76 7.05
C PRO A 259 -15.45 -21.29 7.90
N ALA A 260 -16.02 -20.39 8.73
CA ALA A 260 -17.25 -20.68 9.43
C ALA A 260 -18.37 -21.02 8.41
N PRO A 261 -19.30 -21.92 8.75
CA PRO A 261 -20.43 -22.21 7.88
C PRO A 261 -21.19 -20.92 7.56
N PRO A 262 -21.58 -20.67 6.30
CA PRO A 262 -22.40 -19.51 5.98
C PRO A 262 -23.71 -19.58 6.79
N PRO A 263 -24.23 -18.44 7.27
CA PRO A 263 -25.46 -18.43 8.05
C PRO A 263 -26.58 -19.08 7.23
N ARG A 264 -27.24 -20.07 7.83
CA ARG A 264 -28.38 -20.74 7.19
C ARG A 264 -29.48 -19.70 7.00
N ALA A 265 -29.98 -19.55 5.77
CA ALA A 265 -31.18 -18.76 5.56
C ALA A 265 -32.30 -19.42 6.40
N LEU A 266 -32.85 -18.67 7.35
CA LEU A 266 -34.00 -19.15 8.10
C LEU A 266 -35.13 -19.40 7.09
N PRO A 267 -35.90 -20.51 7.24
CA PRO A 267 -37.05 -20.74 6.38
C PRO A 267 -37.96 -19.52 6.48
N ARG A 268 -38.33 -18.95 5.32
CA ARG A 268 -39.39 -17.95 5.28
C ARG A 268 -40.64 -18.61 5.83
N LEU A 269 -41.07 -18.21 7.02
CA LEU A 269 -42.35 -18.65 7.57
C LEU A 269 -43.46 -18.27 6.58
N PRO A 270 -44.43 -19.17 6.35
CA PRO A 270 -45.52 -18.96 5.40
C PRO A 270 -46.41 -17.77 5.75
#